data_AF-A0A395ILQ7-F1
#
_entry.id   AF-A0A395ILQ7-F1
#
_cell.length_a   1.000
_cell.length_b   1.000
_cell.length_c   1.000
_cell.angle_alpha   90.00
_cell.angle_beta   90.00
_cell.angle_gamma   90.00
#
_symmetry.space_group_name_H-M   'P 1'
#
loop_
_entity.id
_entity.type
_entity.pdbx_description
1 polymer ?
#
loop_
_entity_poly.entity_id
_entity_poly.type
_entity_poly.pdbx_seq_one_letter_code
_entity_poly.pdbx_strand_id
1 'polypeptide(L)'
;MKQLKTAIETANRAGILMFCSASDQGANSNGHCYPGAWNQCIRIGGATFTGEKLTWVDDDIDFSLPGRNVPFPSKDGKSIVYESGSSVATAAASGLAGVSIYSARLLNANNPEYKANIFEDRIKMTTAFRNMAAKGADRKFPQTDRILNKTFKKNIMNVIKKSRTIDIETLSWSKGDREFKALEDLLNQLQVV
;
A
#
# COMPACT_ATOMS: atom_id res chain seq x y z
N MET A 1 7.22 0.38 28.34
CA MET A 1 5.94 0.03 27.67
C MET A 1 4.87 1.11 27.73
N LYS A 2 4.53 1.70 28.89
CA LYS A 2 3.47 2.74 28.98
C LYS A 2 3.68 3.93 28.03
N GLN A 3 4.89 4.50 28.00
CA GLN A 3 5.22 5.63 27.12
C GLN A 3 5.04 5.32 25.62
N LEU A 4 5.50 4.15 25.17
CA LEU A 4 5.30 3.71 23.78
C LEU A 4 3.81 3.60 23.44
N LYS A 5 3.02 2.99 24.33
CA LYS A 5 1.56 2.88 24.14
C LYS A 5 0.91 4.25 24.03
N THR A 6 1.25 5.18 24.93
CA THR A 6 0.74 6.56 24.91
C THR A 6 1.12 7.30 23.63
N ALA A 7 2.33 7.07 23.09
CA ALA A 7 2.74 7.67 21.83
C ALA A 7 1.92 7.14 20.64
N ILE A 8 1.72 5.81 20.55
CA ILE A 8 0.89 5.20 19.51
C ILE A 8 -0.57 5.66 19.64
N GLU A 9 -1.12 5.70 20.85
CA GLU A 9 -2.48 6.21 21.09
C GLU A 9 -2.63 7.68 20.67
N THR A 10 -1.60 8.50 20.91
CA THR A 10 -1.60 9.91 20.51
C THR A 10 -1.55 10.07 18.99
N ALA A 11 -0.69 9.30 18.31
CA ALA A 11 -0.64 9.29 16.85
C ALA A 11 -1.96 8.81 16.23
N ASN A 12 -2.57 7.75 16.79
CA ASN A 12 -3.87 7.26 16.34
C ASN A 12 -4.98 8.31 16.53
N ARG A 13 -5.01 9.02 17.67
CA ARG A 13 -5.96 10.13 17.90
C ARG A 13 -5.75 11.31 16.96
N ALA A 14 -4.52 11.55 16.53
CA ALA A 14 -4.19 12.59 15.56
C ALA A 14 -4.49 12.18 14.09
N GLY A 15 -5.04 10.98 13.86
CA GLY A 15 -5.33 10.48 12.51
C GLY A 15 -4.07 10.12 11.72
N ILE A 16 -2.93 9.90 12.40
CA ILE A 16 -1.70 9.48 11.74
C ILE A 16 -1.80 8.00 11.40
N LEU A 17 -1.74 7.69 10.11
CA LEU A 17 -1.71 6.32 9.62
C LEU A 17 -0.41 5.62 10.04
N MET A 18 -0.53 4.47 10.70
CA MET A 18 0.61 3.71 11.21
C MET A 18 0.63 2.30 10.62
N PHE A 19 1.81 1.87 10.18
CA PHE A 19 2.09 0.51 9.74
C PHE A 19 3.08 -0.14 10.70
N CYS A 20 2.97 -1.44 10.89
CA CYS A 20 3.92 -2.21 11.68
C CYS A 20 4.20 -3.56 11.03
N SER A 21 5.40 -4.08 11.25
CA SER A 21 5.78 -5.40 10.78
C SER A 21 5.17 -6.49 11.66
N ALA A 22 4.74 -7.56 11.02
CA ALA A 22 4.52 -8.84 11.67
C ALA A 22 5.82 -9.43 12.24
N SER A 23 5.67 -10.43 13.09
CA SER A 23 6.79 -11.20 13.62
C SER A 23 7.32 -12.16 12.55
N ASP A 24 8.63 -12.12 12.33
CA ASP A 24 9.36 -13.07 11.48
C ASP A 24 9.84 -14.32 12.27
N GLN A 25 9.18 -14.63 13.40
CA GLN A 25 9.47 -15.79 14.26
C GLN A 25 8.51 -16.97 14.04
N GLY A 26 7.63 -16.89 13.04
CA GLY A 26 6.68 -17.93 12.67
C GLY A 26 5.76 -18.34 13.81
N ALA A 27 5.55 -19.66 13.94
CA ALA A 27 4.71 -20.24 15.00
C ALA A 27 5.24 -20.02 16.42
N ASN A 28 6.50 -19.61 16.59
CA ASN A 28 7.08 -19.27 17.89
C ASN A 28 6.73 -17.85 18.34
N SER A 29 5.95 -17.09 17.55
CA SER A 29 5.47 -15.79 17.98
C SER A 29 4.36 -15.96 19.03
N ASN A 30 4.55 -15.37 20.21
CA ASN A 30 3.56 -15.44 21.29
C ASN A 30 2.41 -14.43 21.11
N GLY A 31 2.20 -13.90 19.90
CA GLY A 31 1.18 -12.86 19.63
C GLY A 31 1.45 -11.49 20.29
N HIS A 32 2.65 -11.28 20.85
CA HIS A 32 3.00 -10.08 21.64
C HIS A 32 4.02 -9.16 20.95
N CYS A 33 3.97 -9.08 19.62
CA CYS A 33 4.79 -8.11 18.88
C CYS A 33 4.11 -6.73 18.89
N TYR A 34 4.68 -5.83 19.67
CA TYR A 34 4.25 -4.43 19.75
C TYR A 34 4.95 -3.59 18.68
N PRO A 35 4.28 -2.57 18.10
CA PRO A 35 2.97 -2.05 18.49
C PRO A 35 1.77 -2.81 17.88
N GLY A 36 1.99 -3.80 17.00
CA GLY A 36 0.92 -4.52 16.29
C GLY A 36 -0.17 -5.11 17.19
N ALA A 37 0.22 -5.68 18.34
CA ALA A 37 -0.71 -6.24 19.32
C ALA A 37 -1.72 -5.23 19.93
N TRP A 38 -1.53 -3.93 19.76
CA TRP A 38 -2.51 -2.92 20.20
C TRP A 38 -3.62 -2.63 19.18
N ASN A 39 -3.58 -3.25 18.00
CA ASN A 39 -4.58 -3.07 16.94
C ASN A 39 -4.80 -1.59 16.55
N GLN A 40 -3.72 -0.81 16.64
CA GLN A 40 -3.68 0.60 16.26
C GLN A 40 -2.93 0.85 14.95
N CYS A 41 -2.19 -0.14 14.47
CA CYS A 41 -1.41 -0.10 13.25
C CYS A 41 -1.96 -1.14 12.26
N ILE A 42 -1.76 -0.90 10.97
CA ILE A 42 -1.96 -1.93 9.94
C ILE A 42 -0.74 -2.86 9.98
N ARG A 43 -0.97 -4.15 10.22
CA ARG A 43 0.10 -5.15 10.39
C ARG A 43 0.43 -5.83 9.08
N ILE A 44 1.70 -5.77 8.70
CA ILE A 44 2.19 -6.20 7.39
C ILE A 44 3.13 -7.39 7.55
N GLY A 45 2.81 -8.47 6.84
CA GLY A 45 3.67 -9.65 6.71
C GLY A 45 4.50 -9.62 5.43
N GLY A 46 5.65 -10.29 5.47
CA GLY A 46 6.45 -10.57 4.28
C GLY A 46 5.84 -11.65 3.38
N ALA A 47 5.89 -11.42 2.07
CA ALA A 47 5.55 -12.39 1.03
C ALA A 47 6.59 -12.42 -0.09
N THR A 48 6.52 -13.46 -0.94
CA THR A 48 7.20 -13.49 -2.24
C THR A 48 6.60 -12.47 -3.19
N PHE A 49 7.24 -12.25 -4.34
CA PHE A 49 6.69 -11.40 -5.40
C PHE A 49 5.38 -11.93 -6.01
N THR A 50 5.10 -13.23 -5.86
CA THR A 50 3.86 -13.87 -6.31
C THR A 50 2.74 -13.82 -5.27
N GLY A 51 3.04 -13.32 -4.06
CA GLY A 51 2.09 -13.19 -2.96
C GLY A 51 2.01 -14.39 -2.02
N GLU A 52 2.95 -15.33 -2.11
CA GLU A 52 3.06 -16.41 -1.12
C GLU A 52 3.66 -15.84 0.18
N LYS A 53 2.93 -15.95 1.29
CA LYS A 53 3.43 -15.54 2.60
C LYS A 53 4.71 -16.30 2.95
N LEU A 54 5.69 -15.61 3.54
CA LEU A 54 6.91 -16.27 4.01
C LEU A 54 6.60 -17.20 5.18
N THR A 55 7.28 -18.36 5.21
CA THR A 55 6.98 -19.44 6.16
C THR A 55 7.27 -19.06 7.61
N TRP A 56 8.14 -18.08 7.83
CA TRP A 56 8.50 -17.55 9.14
C TRP A 56 7.70 -16.31 9.53
N VAL A 57 6.71 -15.89 8.74
CA VAL A 57 5.81 -14.78 9.11
C VAL A 57 4.62 -15.35 9.87
N ASP A 58 4.24 -14.72 10.98
CA ASP A 58 3.03 -15.11 11.72
C ASP A 58 1.74 -15.00 10.87
N ASP A 59 0.64 -15.61 11.34
CA ASP A 59 -0.65 -15.58 10.62
C ASP A 59 -1.48 -14.33 10.91
N ASP A 60 -1.16 -13.64 12.00
CA ASP A 60 -1.90 -12.50 12.52
C ASP A 60 -1.48 -11.20 11.83
N ILE A 61 -1.72 -11.15 10.52
CA ILE A 61 -1.40 -10.00 9.66
C ILE A 61 -2.67 -9.48 8.99
N ASP A 62 -2.73 -8.17 8.74
CA ASP A 62 -3.80 -7.56 7.95
C ASP A 62 -3.55 -7.78 6.46
N PHE A 63 -2.31 -7.54 6.01
CA PHE A 63 -1.90 -7.67 4.61
C PHE A 63 -0.49 -8.24 4.50
N SER A 64 -0.18 -8.76 3.32
CA SER A 64 1.16 -9.23 2.95
C SER A 64 1.66 -8.45 1.73
N LEU A 65 2.95 -8.10 1.73
CA LEU A 65 3.59 -7.42 0.61
C LEU A 65 4.95 -8.05 0.29
N PRO A 66 5.53 -7.79 -0.90
CA PRO A 66 6.84 -8.31 -1.25
C PRO A 66 7.88 -7.96 -0.19
N GLY A 67 8.49 -8.99 0.40
CA GLY A 67 9.49 -8.88 1.45
C GLY A 67 10.51 -10.01 1.40
N ARG A 68 10.63 -10.74 0.28
CA ARG A 68 11.63 -11.77 0.07
C ARG A 68 12.65 -11.32 -0.96
N ASN A 69 13.93 -11.44 -0.62
CA ASN A 69 15.06 -11.12 -1.49
C ASN A 69 14.88 -9.77 -2.18
N VAL A 70 14.58 -8.73 -1.40
CA VAL A 70 14.43 -7.37 -1.94
C VAL A 70 15.83 -6.76 -2.06
N PRO A 71 16.21 -6.26 -3.25
CA PRO A 71 17.54 -5.71 -3.47
C PRO A 71 17.66 -4.32 -2.83
N PHE A 72 18.73 -4.13 -2.07
CA PHE A 72 19.15 -2.84 -1.54
C PHE A 72 20.61 -2.57 -1.93
N PRO A 73 20.98 -1.30 -2.19
CA PRO A 73 22.40 -0.96 -2.32
C PRO A 73 23.11 -1.23 -0.99
N SER A 74 24.29 -1.84 -1.07
CA SER A 74 25.17 -1.98 0.09
C SER A 74 25.58 -0.61 0.63
N LYS A 75 26.05 -0.56 1.88
CA LYS A 75 26.45 0.70 2.55
C LYS A 75 27.53 1.48 1.78
N ASP A 76 28.36 0.78 1.01
CA ASP A 76 29.41 1.34 0.17
C ASP A 76 28.93 1.66 -1.27
N GLY A 77 27.68 1.34 -1.62
CA GLY A 77 27.05 1.60 -2.92
C GLY A 77 27.58 0.75 -4.07
N LYS A 78 28.46 -0.22 -3.81
CA LYS A 78 29.19 -0.99 -4.85
C LYS A 78 28.56 -2.33 -5.17
N SER A 79 27.63 -2.81 -4.34
CA SER A 79 26.99 -4.11 -4.52
C SER A 79 25.51 -4.05 -4.15
N ILE A 80 24.78 -5.09 -4.53
CA ILE A 80 23.39 -5.28 -4.13
C ILE A 80 23.37 -6.33 -3.02
N VAL A 81 22.78 -5.98 -1.89
CA VAL A 81 22.43 -6.90 -0.81
C VAL A 81 20.94 -7.23 -0.88
N TYR A 82 20.58 -8.46 -0.54
CA TYR A 82 19.21 -8.93 -0.60
C TYR A 82 18.68 -9.13 0.82
N GLU A 83 17.67 -8.36 1.18
CA GLU A 83 17.05 -8.44 2.50
C GLU A 83 15.70 -9.13 2.41
N SER A 84 15.35 -9.88 3.46
CA SER A 84 14.05 -10.51 3.60
C SER A 84 13.45 -10.26 4.97
N GLY A 85 12.15 -9.99 5.03
CA GLY A 85 11.42 -9.83 6.28
C GLY A 85 10.15 -9.01 6.17
N SER A 86 9.35 -9.06 7.23
CA SER A 86 8.13 -8.26 7.37
C SER A 86 8.43 -6.76 7.51
N SER A 87 9.64 -6.39 7.95
CA SER A 87 10.12 -5.00 7.95
C SER A 87 10.21 -4.42 6.54
N VAL A 88 10.74 -5.19 5.59
CA VAL A 88 10.85 -4.81 4.18
C VAL A 88 9.47 -4.66 3.55
N ALA A 89 8.58 -5.61 3.81
CA ALA A 89 7.19 -5.54 3.33
C ALA A 89 6.43 -4.34 3.92
N THR A 90 6.66 -4.01 5.21
CA THR A 90 6.08 -2.82 5.87
C THR A 90 6.51 -1.52 5.18
N ALA A 91 7.77 -1.42 4.76
CA ALA A 91 8.26 -0.27 4.01
C ALA A 91 7.54 -0.14 2.66
N ALA A 92 7.38 -1.24 1.93
CA ALA A 92 6.62 -1.27 0.68
C ALA A 92 5.15 -0.87 0.90
N ALA A 93 4.53 -1.32 1.98
CA ALA A 93 3.15 -0.98 2.33
C ALA A 93 2.99 0.52 2.60
N SER A 94 3.92 1.09 3.37
CA SER A 94 3.96 2.51 3.66
C SER A 94 4.15 3.34 2.39
N GLY A 95 4.99 2.88 1.46
CA GLY A 95 5.16 3.49 0.14
C GLY A 95 3.88 3.46 -0.70
N LEU A 96 3.19 2.31 -0.75
CA LEU A 96 1.91 2.18 -1.45
C LEU A 96 0.81 3.10 -0.88
N ALA A 97 0.76 3.23 0.45
CA ALA A 97 -0.11 4.18 1.13
C ALA A 97 0.24 5.63 0.77
N GLY A 98 1.53 5.97 0.77
CA GLY A 98 2.03 7.29 0.34
C GLY A 98 1.62 7.64 -1.08
N VAL A 99 1.76 6.71 -2.03
CA VAL A 99 1.28 6.88 -3.41
C VAL A 99 -0.23 7.15 -3.44
N SER A 100 -1.02 6.38 -2.69
CA SER A 100 -2.48 6.54 -2.65
C SER A 100 -2.89 7.91 -2.12
N ILE A 101 -2.26 8.37 -1.02
CA ILE A 101 -2.50 9.70 -0.45
C ILE A 101 -2.07 10.80 -1.42
N TYR A 102 -0.89 10.66 -2.04
CA TYR A 102 -0.40 11.64 -3.00
C TYR A 102 -1.32 11.75 -4.22
N SER A 103 -1.79 10.63 -4.77
CA SER A 103 -2.76 10.62 -5.87
C SER A 103 -4.06 11.34 -5.50
N ALA A 104 -4.58 11.16 -4.28
CA ALA A 104 -5.78 11.86 -3.83
C ALA A 104 -5.56 13.37 -3.67
N ARG A 105 -4.40 13.79 -3.16
CA ARG A 105 -4.01 15.21 -3.07
C ARG A 105 -3.84 15.84 -4.46
N LEU A 106 -3.24 15.11 -5.39
CA LEU A 106 -3.07 15.52 -6.78
C LEU A 106 -4.43 15.75 -7.47
N LEU A 107 -5.40 14.86 -7.23
CA LEU A 107 -6.78 15.05 -7.70
C LEU A 107 -7.44 16.27 -7.06
N ASN A 108 -7.33 16.44 -5.73
CA ASN A 108 -7.92 17.59 -5.04
C ASN A 108 -7.36 18.93 -5.53
N ALA A 109 -6.06 19.02 -5.79
CA ALA A 109 -5.44 20.22 -6.35
C ALA A 109 -6.02 20.62 -7.72
N ASN A 110 -6.53 19.65 -8.49
CA ASN A 110 -7.13 19.87 -9.81
C ASN A 110 -8.66 19.97 -9.77
N ASN A 111 -9.29 19.30 -8.80
CA ASN A 111 -10.71 19.31 -8.52
C ASN A 111 -10.94 19.42 -7.00
N PRO A 112 -11.17 20.64 -6.45
CA PRO A 112 -11.34 20.85 -5.01
C PRO A 112 -12.50 20.08 -4.38
N GLU A 113 -13.47 19.59 -5.17
CA GLU A 113 -14.57 18.75 -4.68
C GLU A 113 -14.09 17.34 -4.30
N TYR A 114 -12.96 16.87 -4.85
CA TYR A 114 -12.38 15.58 -4.52
C TYR A 114 -11.71 15.64 -3.13
N LYS A 115 -12.02 14.71 -2.22
CA LYS A 115 -11.48 14.75 -0.85
C LYS A 115 -10.02 14.28 -0.77
N ALA A 116 -9.10 15.21 -0.54
CA ALA A 116 -7.65 14.93 -0.47
C ALA A 116 -7.25 13.92 0.61
N ASN A 117 -7.97 13.89 1.73
CA ASN A 117 -7.61 13.12 2.93
C ASN A 117 -8.28 11.74 3.02
N ILE A 118 -8.94 11.27 1.96
CA ILE A 118 -9.66 9.98 1.94
C ILE A 118 -8.80 8.82 2.46
N PHE A 119 -7.53 8.78 2.08
CA PHE A 119 -6.60 7.69 2.38
C PHE A 119 -5.77 7.93 3.65
N GLU A 120 -5.98 9.03 4.36
CA GLU A 120 -5.31 9.29 5.65
C GLU A 120 -5.99 8.52 6.79
N ASP A 121 -7.27 8.17 6.62
CA ASP A 121 -8.01 7.34 7.57
C ASP A 121 -7.62 5.85 7.47
N ARG A 122 -7.39 5.22 8.63
CA ARG A 122 -6.96 3.81 8.70
C ARG A 122 -7.97 2.85 8.10
N ILE A 123 -9.27 3.07 8.33
CA ILE A 123 -10.33 2.19 7.82
C ILE A 123 -10.38 2.32 6.29
N LYS A 124 -10.33 3.54 5.76
CA LYS A 124 -10.31 3.79 4.32
C LYS A 124 -9.07 3.22 3.64
N MET A 125 -7.88 3.38 4.23
CA MET A 125 -6.66 2.76 3.72
C MET A 125 -6.75 1.22 3.72
N THR A 126 -7.25 0.64 4.82
CA THR A 126 -7.44 -0.81 4.94
C THR A 126 -8.41 -1.32 3.87
N THR A 127 -9.50 -0.60 3.61
CA THR A 127 -10.44 -0.92 2.53
C THR A 127 -9.76 -0.85 1.16
N ALA A 128 -8.94 0.17 0.90
CA ALA A 128 -8.20 0.27 -0.35
C ALA A 128 -7.28 -0.94 -0.57
N PHE A 129 -6.50 -1.33 0.44
CA PHE A 129 -5.62 -2.51 0.36
C PHE A 129 -6.42 -3.79 0.15
N ARG A 130 -7.55 -3.95 0.84
CA ARG A 130 -8.46 -5.10 0.67
C ARG A 130 -9.01 -5.16 -0.76
N ASN A 131 -9.40 -4.03 -1.34
CA ASN A 131 -9.90 -3.97 -2.71
C ASN A 131 -8.80 -4.30 -3.74
N MET A 132 -7.55 -3.89 -3.48
CA MET A 132 -6.41 -4.31 -4.29
C MET A 132 -6.14 -5.82 -4.19
N ALA A 133 -6.35 -6.40 -3.01
CA ALA A 133 -6.14 -7.82 -2.72
C ALA A 133 -7.34 -8.72 -3.07
N ALA A 134 -8.51 -8.16 -3.39
CA ALA A 134 -9.78 -8.90 -3.49
C ALA A 134 -9.79 -10.09 -4.47
N LYS A 135 -8.94 -10.04 -5.51
CA LYS A 135 -8.80 -11.13 -6.51
C LYS A 135 -7.63 -12.08 -6.20
N GLY A 136 -6.93 -11.90 -5.09
CA GLY A 136 -5.84 -12.77 -4.64
C GLY A 136 -6.38 -14.01 -3.94
N ALA A 137 -5.58 -15.07 -3.94
CA ALA A 137 -5.95 -16.33 -3.28
C ALA A 137 -6.13 -16.16 -1.76
N ASP A 138 -5.25 -15.39 -1.12
CA ASP A 138 -5.27 -15.12 0.33
C ASP A 138 -6.12 -13.90 0.72
N ARG A 139 -6.54 -13.09 -0.27
CA ARG A 139 -7.19 -11.78 -0.10
C ARG A 139 -6.41 -10.79 0.80
N LYS A 140 -5.13 -11.06 1.04
CA LYS A 140 -4.24 -10.26 1.90
C LYS A 140 -3.09 -9.64 1.11
N PHE A 141 -2.79 -10.11 -0.10
CA PHE A 141 -1.74 -9.54 -0.96
C PHE A 141 -2.29 -8.49 -1.96
N PRO A 142 -2.01 -7.17 -1.78
CA PRO A 142 -2.45 -6.14 -2.72
C PRO A 142 -1.80 -6.32 -4.11
N GLN A 143 -2.62 -6.54 -5.14
CA GLN A 143 -2.13 -6.76 -6.51
C GLN A 143 -1.83 -5.43 -7.22
N THR A 144 -0.75 -4.77 -6.82
CA THR A 144 -0.39 -3.41 -7.27
C THR A 144 -0.23 -3.29 -8.78
N ASP A 145 0.46 -4.21 -9.47
CA ASP A 145 0.57 -4.18 -10.94
C ASP A 145 -0.78 -4.30 -11.64
N ARG A 146 -1.66 -5.19 -11.14
CA ARG A 146 -3.00 -5.33 -11.71
C ARG A 146 -3.79 -4.04 -11.58
N ILE A 147 -3.71 -3.36 -10.44
CA ILE A 147 -4.52 -2.19 -10.15
C ILE A 147 -3.88 -0.91 -10.72
N LEU A 148 -2.69 -0.55 -10.25
CA LEU A 148 -2.05 0.72 -10.55
C LEU A 148 -1.54 0.81 -11.99
N ASN A 149 -1.17 -0.31 -12.61
CA ASN A 149 -0.70 -0.32 -14.00
C ASN A 149 -1.82 -0.78 -14.94
N LYS A 150 -2.31 -2.01 -14.83
CA LYS A 150 -3.27 -2.57 -15.81
C LYS A 150 -4.65 -1.90 -15.76
N THR A 151 -5.24 -1.73 -14.57
CA THR A 151 -6.55 -1.05 -14.45
C THR A 151 -6.45 0.43 -14.81
N PHE A 152 -5.39 1.13 -14.36
CA PHE A 152 -5.20 2.53 -14.75
C PHE A 152 -5.09 2.69 -16.27
N LYS A 153 -4.24 1.91 -16.95
CA LYS A 153 -4.14 1.89 -18.42
C LYS A 153 -5.48 1.63 -19.10
N LYS A 154 -6.28 0.71 -18.55
CA LYS A 154 -7.64 0.46 -19.04
C LYS A 154 -8.53 1.70 -18.89
N ASN A 155 -8.54 2.34 -17.72
CA ASN A 155 -9.33 3.54 -17.48
C ASN A 155 -8.94 4.66 -18.45
N ILE A 156 -7.64 4.94 -18.62
CA ILE A 156 -7.22 6.00 -19.53
C ILE A 156 -7.53 5.66 -21.00
N MET A 157 -7.38 4.41 -21.45
CA MET A 157 -7.80 3.99 -22.81
C MET A 157 -9.30 4.27 -23.04
N ASN A 158 -10.14 4.00 -22.03
CA ASN A 158 -11.57 4.26 -22.09
C ASN A 158 -11.87 5.77 -22.21
N VAL A 159 -11.19 6.61 -21.41
CA VAL A 159 -11.39 8.06 -21.43
C VAL A 159 -10.86 8.69 -22.73
N ILE A 160 -9.72 8.22 -23.25
CA ILE A 160 -9.14 8.78 -24.49
C ILE A 160 -9.75 8.20 -25.77
N LYS A 161 -10.55 7.13 -25.68
CA LYS A 161 -11.16 6.39 -26.81
C LYS A 161 -10.13 5.94 -27.86
N LYS A 162 -8.93 5.53 -27.45
CA LYS A 162 -7.87 5.01 -28.34
C LYS A 162 -7.54 3.56 -28.00
N SER A 163 -7.22 2.78 -29.03
CA SER A 163 -6.87 1.36 -28.93
C SER A 163 -5.36 1.07 -28.84
N ARG A 164 -4.51 2.10 -28.71
CA ARG A 164 -3.05 1.89 -28.66
C ARG A 164 -2.54 1.62 -27.24
N THR A 165 -1.41 0.94 -27.15
CA THR A 165 -0.61 0.82 -25.93
C THR A 165 -0.27 2.21 -25.37
N ILE A 166 -0.63 2.45 -24.11
CA ILE A 166 -0.32 3.68 -23.40
C ILE A 166 0.96 3.48 -22.59
N ASP A 167 1.87 4.43 -22.74
CA ASP A 167 3.00 4.60 -21.85
C ASP A 167 2.65 5.67 -20.80
N ILE A 168 2.63 5.26 -19.53
CA ILE A 168 2.23 6.12 -18.40
C ILE A 168 3.24 7.27 -18.23
N GLU A 169 4.51 7.05 -18.54
CA GLU A 169 5.58 8.05 -18.36
C GLU A 169 5.43 9.23 -19.35
N THR A 170 4.71 9.01 -20.45
CA THR A 170 4.48 10.03 -21.49
C THR A 170 3.21 10.85 -21.29
N LEU A 171 2.47 10.59 -20.20
CA LEU A 171 1.18 11.24 -19.94
C LEU A 171 1.36 12.70 -19.47
N SER A 172 0.49 13.58 -19.95
CA SER A 172 0.39 14.96 -19.47
C SER A 172 -0.50 15.02 -18.23
N TRP A 173 -0.11 15.85 -17.26
CA TRP A 173 -0.85 16.07 -16.01
C TRP A 173 -1.25 17.53 -15.86
N SER A 174 -1.77 18.12 -16.94
CA SER A 174 -2.30 19.49 -16.97
C SER A 174 -3.76 19.53 -16.53
N LYS A 175 -4.18 20.62 -15.89
CA LYS A 175 -5.56 20.74 -15.39
C LYS A 175 -6.59 20.54 -16.51
N GLY A 176 -7.53 19.62 -16.31
CA GLY A 176 -8.55 19.24 -17.30
C GLY A 176 -8.17 18.05 -18.19
N ASP A 177 -6.96 17.52 -18.02
CA ASP A 177 -6.51 16.33 -18.72
C ASP A 177 -7.31 15.07 -18.34
N ARG A 178 -7.47 14.18 -19.31
CA ARG A 178 -8.26 12.94 -19.20
C ARG A 178 -7.65 11.94 -18.21
N GLU A 179 -6.36 12.09 -17.98
CA GLU A 179 -5.49 11.41 -17.04
C GLU A 179 -6.01 11.58 -15.60
N PHE A 180 -6.45 12.78 -15.23
CA PHE A 180 -7.05 13.02 -13.92
C PHE A 180 -8.36 12.24 -13.74
N LYS A 181 -9.19 12.17 -14.79
CA LYS A 181 -10.42 11.38 -14.73
C LYS A 181 -10.14 9.89 -14.59
N ALA A 182 -9.16 9.37 -15.34
CA ALA A 182 -8.75 7.97 -15.21
C ALA A 182 -8.19 7.62 -13.82
N LEU A 183 -7.46 8.55 -13.21
CA LEU A 183 -6.94 8.42 -11.84
C LEU A 183 -8.08 8.50 -10.81
N GLU A 184 -9.01 9.42 -10.97
CA GLU A 184 -10.21 9.53 -10.12
C GLU A 184 -11.02 8.22 -10.16
N ASP A 185 -11.27 7.69 -11.35
CA ASP A 185 -11.99 6.42 -11.52
C ASP A 185 -11.25 5.25 -10.86
N LEU A 186 -9.91 5.24 -10.89
CA LEU A 186 -9.10 4.24 -10.19
C LEU A 186 -9.24 4.39 -8.67
N LEU A 187 -9.08 5.59 -8.12
CA LEU A 187 -9.18 5.81 -6.67
C LEU A 187 -10.60 5.58 -6.15
N ASN A 188 -11.62 5.86 -6.95
CA ASN A 188 -13.01 5.54 -6.60
C ASN A 188 -13.22 4.02 -6.51
N GLN A 189 -12.65 3.22 -7.42
CA GLN A 189 -12.70 1.75 -7.34
C GLN A 189 -12.03 1.21 -6.06
N LEU A 190 -11.03 1.92 -5.53
CA LEU A 190 -10.37 1.54 -4.27
C LEU A 190 -11.21 1.86 -3.04
N GLN A 191 -12.17 2.79 -3.15
CA GLN A 191 -13.00 3.24 -2.03
C GLN A 191 -14.32 2.46 -1.87
N VAL A 192 -14.81 1.86 -2.96
CA VAL A 192 -16.15 1.22 -2.99
C VAL A 192 -16.15 -0.05 -2.14
N VAL A 193 -17.20 -0.21 -1.33
CA VAL A 193 -17.64 -1.46 -0.71
C VAL A 193 -18.96 -1.84 -1.35
#